data_AF-J9DA69-F1
#
_entry.id   AF-J9DA69-F1
#
_cell.length_a   1.000
_cell.length_b   1.000
_cell.length_c   1.000
_cell.angle_alpha   90.00
_cell.angle_beta   90.00
_cell.angle_gamma   90.00
#
_symmetry.space_group_name_H-M   'P 1'
#
loop_
_entity.id
_entity.type
_entity.pdbx_description
1 polymer ?
#
loop_
_entity_poly.entity_id
_entity_poly.type
_entity_poly.pdbx_seq_one_letter_code
_entity_poly.pdbx_strand_id
1 'polypeptide(L)' 'MAKAVTLNRAGKVRKQTPKVEKADKRPPKTGRGRKREKYEKRLALGLFEFKKVKFNEQTL' A
#
# COMPACT_ATOMS: atom_id res chain seq x y z
N MET A 1 17.71 -4.21 -42.41
CA MET A 1 18.54 -3.58 -41.36
C MET A 1 17.72 -3.58 -40.07
N ALA A 2 18.17 -4.29 -39.03
CA ALA A 2 17.42 -4.38 -37.77
C ALA A 2 17.30 -2.99 -37.12
N LYS A 3 16.09 -2.60 -36.72
CA LYS A 3 15.80 -1.30 -36.09
C LYS A 3 16.48 -1.26 -34.72
N ALA A 4 17.50 -0.43 -34.56
CA ALA A 4 18.22 -0.27 -33.30
C ALA A 4 17.24 0.14 -32.18
N VAL A 5 17.16 -0.65 -31.12
CA VAL A 5 16.35 -0.34 -29.94
C VAL A 5 17.00 0.83 -29.21
N THR A 6 16.33 1.99 -29.19
CA THR A 6 16.87 3.21 -28.59
C THR A 6 16.81 3.16 -27.06
N LEU A 7 17.97 3.14 -26.40
CA LEU A 7 18.12 3.17 -24.93
C LEU A 7 17.80 4.53 -24.28
N ASN A 8 17.66 5.59 -25.09
CA ASN A 8 17.59 6.99 -24.65
C ASN A 8 16.40 7.34 -23.73
N ARG A 9 15.42 6.44 -23.59
CA ARG A 9 14.23 6.63 -22.75
C ARG A 9 14.31 5.91 -21.40
N ALA A 10 15.37 5.15 -21.16
CA ALA A 10 15.54 4.39 -19.92
C ALA A 10 15.56 5.32 -18.70
N GLY A 11 14.70 5.06 -17.72
CA GLY A 11 14.64 5.80 -16.47
C GLY A 11 13.99 7.19 -16.53
N LYS A 12 13.47 7.65 -17.69
CA LYS A 12 12.82 8.98 -17.82
C LYS A 12 11.74 9.21 -16.75
N VAL A 13 10.79 8.28 -16.64
CA VAL A 13 9.63 8.45 -15.76
C VAL A 13 10.04 8.45 -14.28
N ARG A 14 10.90 7.51 -13.87
CA ARG A 14 11.37 7.40 -12.49
C ARG A 14 12.21 8.60 -12.04
N LYS A 15 12.96 9.22 -12.96
CA LYS A 15 13.72 10.46 -12.69
C LYS A 15 12.82 11.71 -12.68
N GLN A 16 11.75 11.71 -13.48
CA GLN A 16 10.80 12.82 -13.56
C GLN A 16 9.90 12.90 -12.32
N THR A 17 9.51 11.77 -11.73
CA THR A 17 8.65 11.77 -10.54
C THR A 17 9.38 12.40 -9.34
N PRO A 18 8.79 13.42 -8.68
CA PRO A 18 9.40 14.04 -7.50
C PRO A 18 9.56 13.00 -6.39
N LYS A 19 10.71 13.03 -5.70
CA LYS A 19 10.96 12.14 -4.58
C LYS A 19 10.25 12.68 -3.34
N VAL A 20 9.27 11.94 -2.85
CA VAL A 20 8.60 12.23 -1.58
C VAL A 20 9.34 11.50 -0.46
N GLU A 21 9.68 12.22 0.60
CA GLU A 21 10.31 11.62 1.79
C GLU A 21 9.34 10.72 2.54
N LYS A 22 9.89 9.74 3.28
CA LYS A 22 9.06 8.84 4.07
C LYS A 22 8.61 9.59 5.32
N ALA A 23 7.31 9.60 5.58
CA ALA A 23 6.77 10.11 6.83
C ALA A 23 7.22 9.23 8.02
N ASP A 24 7.57 9.88 9.13
CA ASP A 24 7.87 9.21 10.40
C ASP A 24 6.61 8.58 10.97
N LYS A 25 6.70 7.29 11.32
CA LYS A 25 5.59 6.52 11.86
C LYS A 25 6.06 5.75 13.09
N ARG A 26 5.18 5.68 14.10
CA ARG A 26 5.43 4.85 15.28
C ARG A 26 5.67 3.39 14.85
N PRO A 27 6.57 2.66 15.52
CA PRO A 27 6.84 1.28 15.19
C PRO A 27 5.55 0.45 15.31
N PRO A 28 5.17 -0.31 14.28
CA PRO A 28 3.96 -1.12 14.33
C PRO A 28 4.17 -2.30 15.28
N LYS A 29 3.08 -2.74 15.92
CA LYS A 29 3.08 -4.02 16.64
C LYS A 29 3.44 -5.15 15.67
N THR A 30 4.19 -6.14 16.16
CA THR A 30 4.64 -7.30 15.39
C THR A 30 4.05 -8.60 15.97
N GLY A 31 4.22 -9.71 15.24
CA GLY A 31 3.84 -11.06 15.72
C GLY A 31 2.39 -11.20 16.17
N ARG A 32 2.19 -11.73 17.37
CA ARG A 32 0.87 -11.99 17.97
C ARG A 32 0.10 -10.69 18.24
N GLY A 33 0.78 -9.63 18.66
CA GLY A 33 0.17 -8.32 18.91
C GLY A 33 -0.49 -7.75 17.65
N ARG A 34 0.16 -7.89 16.50
CA ARG A 34 -0.42 -7.48 15.20
C ARG A 34 -1.62 -8.32 14.79
N LYS A 35 -1.60 -9.63 15.08
CA LYS A 35 -2.72 -10.53 14.77
C LYS A 35 -3.95 -10.16 15.61
N ARG A 36 -3.75 -9.84 16.89
CA ARG A 36 -4.82 -9.41 17.80
C ARG A 36 -5.47 -8.10 17.34
N GLU A 37 -4.65 -7.09 17.05
CA GLU A 37 -5.13 -5.79 16.56
C GLU A 37 -5.94 -5.93 15.25
N LYS A 38 -5.49 -6.79 14.33
CA LYS A 38 -6.20 -7.04 13.07
C LYS A 38 -7.54 -7.73 13.30
N TYR A 39 -7.63 -8.68 14.24
CA TYR A 39 -8.86 -9.36 14.58
C TYR A 39 -9.88 -8.38 15.17
N GLU A 40 -9.46 -7.57 16.14
CA GLU A 40 -10.32 -6.56 16.78
C GLU A 40 -10.88 -5.57 15.76
N LYS A 41 -10.06 -5.05 14.85
CA LYS A 41 -10.52 -4.16 13.76
C LYS A 41 -11.55 -4.83 12.84
N ARG A 42 -11.38 -6.12 12.53
CA ARG A 42 -12.31 -6.86 11.66
C ARG A 42 -13.62 -7.19 12.35
N LEU A 43 -13.56 -7.49 13.65
CA LEU A 43 -14.72 -7.71 14.48
C LEU A 43 -15.57 -6.43 14.57
N ALA A 44 -14.93 -5.29 14.84
CA ALA A 44 -15.60 -3.99 14.89
C ALA A 44 -16.25 -3.58 13.55
N LEU A 45 -15.67 -3.98 12.43
CA LEU A 45 -16.26 -3.77 11.10
C LEU A 45 -17.40 -4.74 10.76
N GLY A 46 -17.73 -5.69 11.64
CA GLY A 46 -18.80 -6.66 11.41
C GLY A 46 -18.46 -7.70 10.33
N LEU A 47 -17.17 -7.94 10.03
CA LEU A 47 -16.75 -8.87 8.97
C LEU A 47 -17.36 -10.27 9.14
N PHE A 48 -17.47 -10.74 10.38
CA PHE A 48 -17.96 -12.09 10.69
C PHE A 48 -19.48 -12.22 10.58
N GLU A 49 -20.21 -11.11 10.66
CA GLU A 49 -21.67 -11.06 10.57
C GLU A 49 -22.11 -10.83 9.13
N PHE A 50 -21.58 -9.79 8.49
CA PHE A 50 -21.99 -9.38 7.14
C PHE A 50 -21.24 -10.10 6.03
N LYS A 51 -20.21 -10.91 6.36
CA LYS A 51 -19.32 -11.69 5.45
C LYS A 51 -18.60 -10.89 4.36
N LYS A 52 -18.93 -9.62 4.16
CA LYS A 52 -18.35 -8.70 3.18
C LYS A 52 -18.36 -7.27 3.74
N VAL A 53 -17.17 -6.67 3.83
CA VAL A 53 -16.97 -5.31 4.35
C VAL A 53 -15.90 -4.60 3.53
N LYS A 54 -15.96 -3.27 3.47
CA LYS A 54 -14.98 -2.43 2.77
C LYS A 54 -13.93 -1.94 3.77
N PHE A 55 -12.67 -2.32 3.57
CA PHE A 55 -11.59 -2.05 4.54
C PHE A 55 -10.91 -0.69 4.39
N ASN A 56 -10.97 -0.09 3.20
CA ASN A 56 -10.35 1.19 2.92
C ASN A 56 -11.31 2.03 2.07
N GLU A 57 -12.10 2.86 2.73
CA GLU A 57 -12.99 3.80 2.07
C GLU A 57 -12.21 5.05 1.73
N GLN A 58 -12.06 5.33 0.43
CA GLN A 58 -11.51 6.59 -0.05
C GLN A 58 -12.68 7.58 -0.12
N THR A 59 -12.82 8.41 0.90
CA THR A 59 -13.66 9.61 0.83
C THR A 59 -12.86 10.71 0.11
N LEU A 60 -13.51 11.41 -0.82
CA LEU A 60 -12.92 12.51 -1.58
C LEU A 60 -12.48 13.66 -0.66
#